data_AF-A0A1D8G4W7-F1
#
_entry.id   AF-A0A1D8G4W7-F1
#
_cell.length_a   1.000
_cell.length_b   1.000
_cell.length_c   1.000
_cell.angle_alpha   90.00
_cell.angle_beta   90.00
_cell.angle_gamma   90.00
#
_symmetry.space_group_name_H-M   'P 1'
#
loop_
_entity.id
_entity.type
_entity.pdbx_description
1 polymer ?
#
loop_
_entity_poly.entity_id
_entity_poly.type
_entity_poly.pdbx_seq_one_letter_code
_entity_poly.pdbx_strand_id
1 'polypeptide(L)'
;MAAAAAVLVLAPEPVSGRPPWGGGAAADVALDAHEGHEEGGYAYPTLDEPFLGTAAAGWDDGARGIRPPGARATGGMTAEEVAEALRLTRDFLIASNPAAAVVRGGHPQRALVKTRGDMAFAKGEGEGDGEVVVRADHTFVHPLVQTHPGAEDVTLTVVRRRLAVSLMDPDLWEVTPGTLRVIESRPEIVNAGCDTADGFIHPVFPSDLLGRTPSPAVTGFDPYDLDREIPDAPDAPR
;
A
#
# COMPACT_ATOMS: atom_id res chain seq x y z
N MET A 1 5.10 2.76 -31.03
CA MET A 1 4.40 2.91 -29.74
C MET A 1 5.38 3.56 -28.77
N ALA A 2 5.14 4.81 -28.39
CA ALA A 2 5.98 5.52 -27.43
C ALA A 2 5.45 5.25 -26.01
N ALA A 3 6.30 4.75 -25.13
CA ALA A 3 6.00 4.65 -23.71
C ALA A 3 6.04 6.06 -23.10
N ALA A 4 4.91 6.54 -22.59
CA ALA A 4 4.88 7.78 -21.82
C ALA A 4 5.53 7.51 -20.45
N ALA A 5 6.72 8.06 -20.24
CA ALA A 5 7.34 8.10 -18.92
C ALA A 5 6.61 9.16 -18.09
N ALA A 6 5.88 8.74 -17.05
CA ALA A 6 5.39 9.67 -16.04
C ALA A 6 6.61 10.18 -15.25
N VAL A 7 6.94 11.47 -15.41
CA VAL A 7 8.00 12.12 -14.64
C VAL A 7 7.38 12.60 -13.33
N LEU A 8 7.71 11.92 -12.23
CA LEU A 8 7.36 12.35 -10.88
C LEU A 8 8.33 13.47 -10.45
N VAL A 9 7.83 14.69 -10.30
CA VAL A 9 8.61 15.79 -9.71
C VAL A 9 8.26 15.86 -8.22
N LEU A 10 9.13 15.29 -7.39
CA LEU A 10 9.18 15.61 -5.96
C LEU A 10 9.77 17.01 -5.86
N ALA A 11 8.99 18.01 -5.41
CA ALA A 11 9.52 19.35 -5.14
C ALA A 11 10.57 19.25 -4.01
N PRO A 12 11.85 19.55 -4.28
CA PRO A 12 12.86 19.55 -3.24
C PRO A 12 12.81 20.90 -2.51
N GLU A 13 12.07 20.97 -1.41
CA GLU A 13 12.44 21.92 -0.35
C GLU A 13 13.86 21.55 0.14
N PRO A 14 14.71 22.49 0.56
CA PRO A 14 16.06 22.18 1.04
C PRO A 14 16.00 21.35 2.33
N VAL A 15 15.94 20.03 2.20
CA VAL A 15 16.02 19.09 3.31
C VAL A 15 17.49 18.92 3.68
N SER A 16 18.01 19.83 4.50
CA SER A 16 19.12 19.49 5.38
C SER A 16 18.56 18.60 6.50
N GLY A 17 18.44 17.30 6.24
CA GLY A 17 17.87 16.35 7.18
C GLY A 17 17.93 14.92 6.66
N ARG A 18 18.19 13.96 7.54
CA ARG A 18 18.09 12.53 7.25
C ARG A 18 16.68 12.23 6.69
N PRO A 19 16.52 11.26 5.76
CA PRO A 19 15.23 10.92 5.19
C PRO A 19 14.22 10.60 6.31
N PRO A 20 12.97 11.09 6.23
CA PRO A 20 11.98 11.04 7.31
C PRO A 20 11.32 9.67 7.48
N TRP A 21 11.99 8.58 7.10
CA TRP A 21 11.57 7.23 7.45
C TRP A 21 11.91 6.97 8.92
N GLY A 22 11.20 7.68 9.81
CA GLY A 22 11.09 7.36 11.22
C GLY A 22 10.15 6.17 11.39
N GLY A 23 10.59 5.18 12.16
CA GLY A 23 9.88 3.92 12.36
C GLY A 23 8.43 4.11 12.78
N GLY A 24 7.51 3.81 11.86
CA GLY A 24 6.17 3.41 12.23
C GLY A 24 6.25 2.06 12.95
N ALA A 25 5.39 1.85 13.94
CA ALA A 25 5.31 0.57 14.65
C ALA A 25 4.86 -0.51 13.67
N ALA A 26 5.81 -1.27 13.11
CA ALA A 26 5.54 -2.55 12.49
C ALA A 26 5.47 -3.59 13.60
N ALA A 27 4.39 -4.36 13.62
CA ALA A 27 4.28 -5.50 14.53
C ALA A 27 5.08 -6.66 13.93
N ASP A 28 6.04 -7.19 14.70
CA ASP A 28 6.78 -8.42 14.39
C ASP A 28 5.84 -9.63 14.54
N VAL A 29 4.96 -9.84 13.56
CA VAL A 29 3.90 -10.84 13.61
C VAL A 29 3.82 -11.52 12.25
N ALA A 30 4.05 -12.84 12.21
CA ALA A 30 3.56 -13.63 11.08
C ALA A 30 2.03 -13.53 11.13
N LEU A 31 1.39 -13.14 10.03
CA LEU A 31 -0.06 -12.97 9.99
C LEU A 31 -0.72 -14.26 10.50
N ASP A 32 -1.38 -14.17 11.65
CA ASP A 32 -2.21 -15.25 12.15
C ASP A 32 -3.34 -15.45 11.13
N ALA A 33 -3.54 -16.70 10.73
CA ALA A 33 -4.73 -17.11 9.99
C ALA A 33 -5.95 -16.61 10.77
N HIS A 34 -6.93 -16.01 10.08
CA HIS A 34 -8.13 -15.55 10.76
C HIS A 34 -8.77 -16.71 11.53
N GLU A 35 -9.35 -16.40 12.69
CA GLU A 35 -10.18 -17.31 13.45
C GLU A 35 -11.41 -17.72 12.61
N GLY A 36 -11.21 -18.72 11.75
CA GLY A 36 -12.28 -19.50 11.15
C GLY A 36 -12.85 -20.39 12.24
N HIS A 37 -14.01 -20.01 12.76
CA HIS A 37 -14.86 -20.88 13.56
C HIS A 37 -15.22 -22.13 12.75
N GLU A 38 -14.43 -23.20 12.84
CA GLU A 38 -14.87 -24.60 12.96
C GLU A 38 -13.77 -25.39 13.70
N GLU A 39 -14.18 -26.34 14.55
CA GLU A 39 -13.28 -27.14 15.40
C GLU A 39 -12.16 -27.82 14.58
N GLY A 40 -10.92 -27.38 14.76
CA GLY A 40 -9.73 -28.20 14.50
C GLY A 40 -8.94 -27.90 13.22
N GLY A 41 -8.47 -26.67 13.03
CA GLY A 41 -7.30 -26.40 12.19
C GLY A 41 -7.18 -24.96 11.70
N TYR A 42 -6.06 -24.29 12.02
CA TYR A 42 -5.65 -23.08 11.30
C TYR A 42 -5.24 -23.48 9.89
N ALA A 43 -6.01 -23.08 8.88
CA ALA A 43 -5.63 -23.29 7.49
C ALA A 43 -4.57 -22.24 7.12
N TYR A 44 -3.32 -22.68 6.95
CA TYR A 44 -2.20 -21.80 6.60
C TYR A 44 -2.06 -21.64 5.08
N PRO A 45 -1.59 -20.49 4.60
CA PRO A 45 -1.15 -20.30 3.22
C PRO A 45 -0.23 -21.43 2.74
N THR A 46 -0.50 -21.92 1.53
CA THR A 46 0.34 -22.91 0.84
C THR A 46 0.78 -22.40 -0.53
N LEU A 47 1.69 -23.10 -1.20
CA LEU A 47 2.10 -22.72 -2.56
C LEU A 47 0.92 -22.72 -3.55
N ASP A 48 0.01 -23.68 -3.43
CA ASP A 48 -1.16 -23.82 -4.30
C ASP A 48 -2.31 -22.89 -3.87
N GLU A 49 -2.43 -22.63 -2.57
CA GLU A 49 -3.46 -21.76 -1.99
C GLU A 49 -2.82 -20.69 -1.08
N PRO A 50 -2.15 -19.67 -1.65
CA PRO A 50 -1.34 -18.72 -0.89
C PRO A 50 -2.14 -17.75 -0.03
N PHE A 51 -3.46 -17.74 -0.14
CA PHE A 51 -4.36 -16.92 0.67
C PHE A 51 -5.31 -17.75 1.54
N LEU A 52 -5.09 -19.07 1.62
CA LEU A 52 -5.92 -19.97 2.41
C LEU A 52 -6.05 -19.45 3.84
N GLY A 53 -7.27 -19.46 4.37
CA GLY A 53 -7.56 -18.98 5.73
C GLY A 53 -7.53 -17.44 5.89
N THR A 54 -7.45 -16.67 4.81
CA THR A 54 -7.42 -15.19 4.87
C THR A 54 -8.62 -14.51 4.23
N ALA A 55 -9.00 -13.33 4.76
CA ALA A 55 -10.02 -12.48 4.13
C ALA A 55 -9.63 -12.07 2.69
N ALA A 56 -8.33 -12.03 2.39
CA ALA A 56 -7.79 -11.65 1.09
C ALA A 56 -8.07 -12.69 -0.02
N ALA A 57 -8.41 -13.94 0.32
CA ALA A 57 -8.72 -14.97 -0.67
C ALA A 57 -9.83 -14.56 -1.64
N GLY A 58 -10.82 -13.79 -1.15
CA GLY A 58 -11.95 -13.29 -1.94
C GLY A 58 -11.71 -11.96 -2.66
N TRP A 59 -10.51 -11.39 -2.60
CA TRP A 59 -10.23 -10.07 -3.20
C TRP A 59 -9.84 -10.18 -4.68
N ASP A 60 -9.94 -9.04 -5.36
CA ASP A 60 -9.50 -8.89 -6.74
C ASP A 60 -7.98 -9.00 -6.85
N ASP A 61 -7.50 -9.49 -8.00
CA ASP A 61 -6.06 -9.59 -8.26
C ASP A 61 -5.50 -8.26 -8.78
N GLY A 62 -4.45 -7.76 -8.10
CA GLY A 62 -3.63 -6.63 -8.50
C GLY A 62 -4.45 -5.41 -8.95
N ALA A 63 -4.17 -4.92 -10.16
CA ALA A 63 -4.80 -3.72 -10.71
C ALA A 63 -6.33 -3.80 -10.91
N ARG A 64 -6.94 -5.00 -10.82
CA ARG A 64 -8.40 -5.16 -10.86
C ARG A 64 -9.08 -4.68 -9.58
N GLY A 65 -8.36 -4.71 -8.45
CA GLY A 65 -8.84 -4.18 -7.18
C GLY A 65 -8.78 -2.66 -7.06
N ILE A 66 -8.17 -1.98 -8.04
CA ILE A 66 -8.03 -0.51 -8.08
C ILE A 66 -9.03 0.04 -9.11
N ARG A 67 -10.22 0.39 -8.63
CA ARG A 67 -11.33 0.92 -9.45
C ARG A 67 -11.56 2.40 -9.14
N PRO A 68 -11.20 3.31 -10.06
CA PRO A 68 -11.53 4.71 -9.89
C PRO A 68 -13.05 4.94 -9.90
N PRO A 69 -13.56 5.92 -9.13
CA PRO A 69 -14.96 6.32 -9.18
C PRO A 69 -15.32 6.97 -10.52
N GLY A 70 -16.61 7.09 -10.81
CA GLY A 70 -17.09 7.86 -11.94
C GLY A 70 -16.73 9.35 -11.78
N ALA A 71 -16.02 9.92 -12.75
CA ALA A 71 -15.63 11.32 -12.73
C ALA A 71 -16.83 12.26 -12.90
N ARG A 72 -16.78 13.40 -12.21
CA ARG A 72 -17.74 14.51 -12.38
C ARG A 72 -17.01 15.83 -12.21
N ALA A 73 -17.52 16.87 -12.87
CA ALA A 73 -17.00 18.22 -12.70
C ALA A 73 -17.09 18.68 -11.23
N THR A 74 -16.00 19.25 -10.71
CA THR A 74 -15.92 19.77 -9.34
C THR A 74 -14.70 20.67 -9.18
N GLY A 75 -14.73 21.61 -8.23
CA GLY A 75 -13.60 22.50 -7.95
C GLY A 75 -13.14 23.34 -9.14
N GLY A 76 -14.04 23.72 -10.04
CA GLY A 76 -13.71 24.46 -11.28
C GLY A 76 -13.32 23.57 -12.47
N MET A 77 -13.03 22.29 -12.25
CA MET A 77 -12.57 21.37 -13.28
C MET A 77 -13.71 20.64 -14.00
N THR A 78 -13.46 20.30 -15.26
CA THR A 78 -14.32 19.48 -16.10
C THR A 78 -14.32 18.01 -15.64
N ALA A 79 -15.30 17.23 -16.10
CA ALA A 79 -15.34 15.81 -15.80
C ALA A 79 -14.16 15.05 -16.45
N GLU A 80 -13.70 15.51 -17.62
CA GLU A 80 -12.57 14.96 -18.35
C GLU A 80 -11.24 15.15 -17.62
N GLU A 81 -10.99 16.34 -17.05
CA GLU A 81 -9.80 16.61 -16.25
C GLU A 81 -9.76 15.77 -14.97
N VAL A 82 -10.91 15.67 -14.28
CA VAL A 82 -11.04 14.81 -13.11
C VAL A 82 -10.82 13.34 -13.49
N ALA A 83 -11.36 12.88 -14.63
CA ALA A 83 -11.17 11.51 -15.11
C ALA A 83 -9.69 11.20 -15.37
N GLU A 84 -8.95 12.15 -15.93
CA GLU A 84 -7.51 11.99 -16.17
C GLU A 84 -6.72 11.93 -14.85
N ALA A 85 -7.05 12.77 -13.87
CA ALA A 85 -6.45 12.70 -12.53
C ALA A 85 -6.68 11.34 -11.86
N LEU A 86 -7.91 10.82 -11.93
CA LEU A 86 -8.26 9.52 -11.40
C LEU A 86 -7.49 8.39 -12.11
N ARG A 87 -7.33 8.47 -13.43
CA ARG A 87 -6.55 7.52 -14.22
C ARG A 87 -5.07 7.56 -13.84
N LEU A 88 -4.47 8.74 -13.76
CA LEU A 88 -3.07 8.91 -13.34
C LEU A 88 -2.87 8.41 -11.91
N THR A 89 -3.80 8.69 -11.00
CA THR A 89 -3.71 8.23 -9.60
C THR A 89 -3.73 6.69 -9.52
N ARG A 90 -4.61 6.05 -10.31
CA ARG A 90 -4.62 4.59 -10.46
C ARG A 90 -3.28 4.07 -10.99
N ASP A 91 -2.77 4.66 -12.06
CA ASP A 91 -1.51 4.24 -12.67
C ASP A 91 -0.34 4.41 -11.69
N PHE A 92 -0.34 5.50 -10.92
CA PHE A 92 0.62 5.71 -9.84
C PHE A 92 0.50 4.65 -8.75
N LEU A 93 -0.71 4.28 -8.30
CA LEU A 93 -0.88 3.21 -7.32
C LEU A 93 -0.39 1.86 -7.86
N ILE A 94 -0.65 1.55 -9.13
CA ILE A 94 -0.16 0.33 -9.76
C ILE A 94 1.38 0.31 -9.82
N ALA A 95 1.99 1.44 -10.21
CA ALA A 95 3.44 1.55 -10.38
C ALA A 95 4.20 1.66 -9.05
N SER A 96 3.61 2.32 -8.04
CA SER A 96 4.19 2.54 -6.72
C SER A 96 3.84 1.45 -5.72
N ASN A 97 2.91 0.55 -6.05
CA ASN A 97 2.71 -0.69 -5.32
C ASN A 97 4.07 -1.38 -5.29
N PRO A 98 4.71 -1.55 -4.12
CA PRO A 98 6.04 -2.09 -4.04
C PRO A 98 6.11 -3.37 -4.85
N ALA A 99 6.82 -3.28 -5.97
CA ALA A 99 7.18 -4.44 -6.73
C ALA A 99 7.99 -5.27 -5.74
N ALA A 100 7.60 -6.52 -5.54
CA ALA A 100 8.15 -7.31 -4.45
C ALA A 100 9.66 -7.68 -4.60
N ALA A 101 10.38 -6.95 -5.47
CA ALA A 101 11.82 -6.77 -5.47
C ALA A 101 12.36 -5.94 -4.28
N VAL A 102 11.49 -5.31 -3.49
CA VAL A 102 11.88 -4.69 -2.20
C VAL A 102 11.81 -5.69 -1.03
N VAL A 103 11.47 -6.95 -1.29
CA VAL A 103 11.42 -8.01 -0.29
C VAL A 103 12.74 -8.78 -0.33
N ARG A 104 13.49 -8.77 0.77
CA ARG A 104 14.70 -9.61 0.89
C ARG A 104 14.29 -11.04 1.22
N GLY A 105 14.94 -12.01 0.56
CA GLY A 105 14.78 -13.43 0.90
C GLY A 105 13.48 -14.07 0.41
N GLY A 106 12.56 -13.32 -0.20
CA GLY A 106 11.33 -13.83 -0.80
C GLY A 106 11.38 -13.96 -2.33
N HIS A 107 10.75 -14.99 -2.88
CA HIS A 107 10.44 -15.11 -4.30
C HIS A 107 9.03 -14.55 -4.54
N PRO A 108 8.92 -13.30 -5.03
CA PRO A 108 7.62 -12.71 -5.16
C PRO A 108 6.83 -13.28 -6.33
N GLN A 109 5.65 -13.80 -6.03
CA GLN A 109 4.67 -14.13 -7.06
C GLN A 109 3.85 -12.89 -7.39
N ARG A 110 4.45 -11.92 -8.10
CA ARG A 110 3.82 -10.62 -8.44
C ARG A 110 2.44 -10.76 -9.11
N ALA A 111 2.18 -11.88 -9.79
CA ALA A 111 0.89 -12.16 -10.43
C ALA A 111 -0.25 -12.46 -9.44
N LEU A 112 0.06 -12.75 -8.17
CA LEU A 112 -0.90 -13.23 -7.18
C LEU A 112 -1.30 -12.18 -6.15
N VAL A 113 -0.83 -10.94 -6.24
CA VAL A 113 -1.14 -9.90 -5.24
C VAL A 113 -2.65 -9.69 -5.15
N LYS A 114 -3.22 -9.83 -3.95
CA LYS A 114 -4.62 -9.50 -3.68
C LYS A 114 -4.74 -8.02 -3.36
N THR A 115 -5.77 -7.37 -3.88
CA THR A 115 -5.92 -5.91 -3.78
C THR A 115 -7.36 -5.55 -3.48
N ARG A 116 -7.54 -4.68 -2.49
CA ARG A 116 -8.83 -4.11 -2.11
C ARG A 116 -8.62 -2.68 -1.63
N GLY A 117 -9.56 -1.80 -1.91
CA GLY A 117 -9.50 -0.43 -1.45
C GLY A 117 -10.61 0.41 -2.07
N ASP A 118 -10.51 1.70 -1.82
CA ASP A 118 -11.38 2.71 -2.41
C ASP A 118 -10.60 3.94 -2.89
N MET A 119 -11.28 4.71 -3.73
CA MET A 119 -10.79 5.96 -4.25
C MET A 119 -11.96 6.92 -4.33
N ALA A 120 -11.74 8.14 -3.84
CA ALA A 120 -12.71 9.22 -3.84
C ALA A 120 -12.03 10.52 -4.27
N PHE A 121 -12.83 11.49 -4.68
CA PHE A 121 -12.35 12.83 -5.00
C PHE A 121 -13.35 13.90 -4.55
N ALA A 122 -12.81 15.06 -4.22
CA ALA A 122 -13.58 16.22 -3.79
C ALA A 122 -12.88 17.51 -4.25
N LYS A 123 -13.63 18.61 -4.27
CA LYS A 123 -13.05 19.96 -4.37
C LYS A 123 -12.05 20.15 -3.20
N GLY A 124 -10.91 20.79 -3.46
CA GLY A 124 -9.93 21.18 -2.45
C GLY A 124 -10.51 22.15 -1.42
N GLU A 125 -9.97 22.13 -0.21
CA GLU A 125 -10.45 22.95 0.92
C GLU A 125 -9.98 24.41 0.87
N GLY A 126 -9.09 24.76 -0.07
CA GLY A 126 -8.58 26.11 -0.26
C GLY A 126 -9.66 27.15 -0.63
N GLU A 127 -9.35 28.42 -0.37
CA GLU A 127 -10.23 29.55 -0.65
C GLU A 127 -10.25 29.85 -2.16
N GLY A 128 -11.16 29.22 -2.90
CA GLY A 128 -11.31 29.41 -4.35
C GLY A 128 -11.84 28.16 -5.07
N ASP A 129 -12.01 28.27 -6.38
CA ASP A 129 -12.02 27.11 -7.29
C ASP A 129 -10.60 26.88 -7.79
N GLY A 130 -10.33 25.72 -8.38
CA GLY A 130 -9.05 25.40 -8.99
C GLY A 130 -8.24 24.28 -8.34
N GLU A 131 -8.81 23.57 -7.37
CA GLU A 131 -8.19 22.37 -6.80
C GLU A 131 -9.21 21.23 -6.67
N VAL A 132 -8.79 20.04 -7.07
CA VAL A 132 -9.48 18.77 -6.80
C VAL A 132 -8.50 17.83 -6.12
N VAL A 133 -8.90 17.27 -4.98
CA VAL A 133 -8.11 16.31 -4.23
C VAL A 133 -8.67 14.91 -4.47
N VAL A 134 -7.82 14.00 -4.95
CA VAL A 134 -8.10 12.57 -5.04
C VAL A 134 -7.48 11.89 -3.83
N ARG A 135 -8.28 11.15 -3.07
CA ARG A 135 -7.84 10.32 -1.95
C ARG A 135 -8.06 8.86 -2.28
N ALA A 136 -7.07 8.02 -2.02
CA ALA A 136 -7.14 6.59 -2.24
C ALA A 136 -6.55 5.84 -1.04
N ASP A 137 -7.25 4.82 -0.58
CA ASP A 137 -6.82 3.92 0.48
C ASP A 137 -6.90 2.48 -0.03
N HIS A 138 -5.73 1.87 -0.25
CA HIS A 138 -5.65 0.53 -0.83
C HIS A 138 -4.74 -0.37 -0.02
N THR A 139 -5.20 -1.59 0.19
CA THR A 139 -4.46 -2.68 0.79
C THR A 139 -4.06 -3.71 -0.25
N PHE A 140 -2.78 -4.07 -0.22
CA PHE A 140 -2.14 -5.06 -1.07
C PHE A 140 -1.64 -6.21 -0.21
N VAL A 141 -1.97 -7.45 -0.57
CA VAL A 141 -1.51 -8.65 0.15
C VAL A 141 -0.58 -9.42 -0.77
N HIS A 142 0.68 -9.50 -0.36
CA HIS A 142 1.75 -10.10 -1.14
C HIS A 142 2.04 -11.50 -0.60
N PRO A 143 1.85 -12.56 -1.41
CA PRO A 143 2.29 -13.89 -1.05
C PRO A 143 3.78 -14.05 -1.38
N LEU A 144 4.53 -14.53 -0.39
CA LEU A 144 5.97 -14.60 -0.42
C LEU A 144 6.41 -16.02 -0.02
N VAL A 145 7.37 -16.55 -0.76
CA VAL A 145 7.99 -17.87 -0.51
C VAL A 145 9.48 -17.64 -0.23
N GLN A 146 10.10 -18.41 0.65
CA GLN A 146 11.55 -18.28 0.87
C GLN A 146 12.36 -18.60 -0.40
N THR A 147 13.58 -18.06 -0.46
CA THR A 147 14.46 -18.13 -1.64
C THR A 147 15.39 -19.33 -1.70
N HIS A 148 15.42 -20.18 -0.67
CA HIS A 148 16.24 -21.38 -0.70
C HIS A 148 15.56 -22.50 -1.50
N PRO A 149 16.33 -23.40 -2.16
CA PRO A 149 15.75 -24.56 -2.86
C PRO A 149 14.87 -25.41 -1.94
N GLY A 150 13.71 -25.84 -2.43
CA GLY A 150 12.77 -26.66 -1.67
C GLY A 150 11.98 -25.90 -0.59
N ALA A 151 12.00 -24.58 -0.58
CA ALA A 151 11.13 -23.78 0.28
C ALA A 151 9.65 -23.97 -0.09
N GLU A 152 8.85 -24.39 0.89
CA GLU A 152 7.39 -24.52 0.77
C GLU A 152 6.65 -23.53 1.67
N ASP A 153 7.37 -22.88 2.60
CA ASP A 153 6.80 -21.93 3.54
C ASP A 153 6.34 -20.67 2.82
N VAL A 154 5.03 -20.44 2.87
CA VAL A 154 4.39 -19.24 2.38
C VAL A 154 4.09 -18.31 3.56
N THR A 155 4.42 -17.04 3.39
CA THR A 155 3.99 -15.98 4.28
C THR A 155 3.31 -14.87 3.47
N LEU A 156 2.50 -14.09 4.16
CA LEU A 156 1.82 -12.95 3.56
C LEU A 156 2.41 -11.66 4.14
N THR A 157 2.63 -10.65 3.31
CA THR A 157 2.92 -9.29 3.78
C THR A 157 1.78 -8.39 3.33
N VAL A 158 1.19 -7.66 4.27
CA VAL A 158 0.12 -6.71 3.99
C VAL A 158 0.71 -5.31 3.91
N VAL A 159 0.44 -4.60 2.82
CA VAL A 159 0.83 -3.21 2.60
C VAL A 159 -0.44 -2.40 2.40
N ARG A 160 -0.77 -1.54 3.35
CA ARG A 160 -1.83 -0.55 3.19
C ARG A 160 -1.23 0.80 2.83
N ARG A 161 -1.80 1.50 1.86
CA ARG A 161 -1.34 2.81 1.42
C ARG A 161 -2.49 3.80 1.37
N ARG A 162 -2.35 4.87 2.15
CA ARG A 162 -3.12 6.10 2.01
C ARG A 162 -2.36 7.07 1.12
N LEU A 163 -3.00 7.47 0.02
CA LEU A 163 -2.48 8.39 -0.97
C LEU A 163 -3.46 9.54 -1.14
N ALA A 164 -2.95 10.77 -1.12
CA ALA A 164 -3.71 11.93 -1.58
C ALA A 164 -2.92 12.69 -2.63
N VAL A 165 -3.61 13.03 -3.72
CA VAL A 165 -3.07 13.78 -4.86
C VAL A 165 -3.93 15.02 -5.05
N SER A 166 -3.27 16.15 -5.25
CA SER A 166 -3.88 17.42 -5.62
C SER A 166 -3.75 17.61 -7.12
N LEU A 167 -4.88 17.84 -7.79
CA LEU A 167 -4.94 18.36 -9.15
C LEU A 167 -5.23 19.86 -9.04
N MET A 168 -4.42 20.68 -9.70
CA MET A 168 -4.59 22.13 -9.75
C MET A 168 -5.01 22.55 -11.16
N ASP A 169 -5.89 23.54 -11.26
CA ASP A 169 -6.43 24.04 -12.53
C ASP A 169 -5.34 24.79 -13.31
N PRO A 170 -4.99 24.36 -14.54
CA PRO A 170 -3.96 24.98 -15.35
C PRO A 170 -4.29 26.42 -15.78
N ASP A 171 -5.56 26.81 -15.81
CA ASP A 171 -5.97 28.19 -16.14
C ASP A 171 -5.75 29.13 -14.94
N LEU A 172 -5.63 28.57 -13.73
CA LEU A 172 -5.45 29.29 -12.48
C LEU A 172 -4.03 29.15 -11.90
N TRP A 173 -3.32 28.07 -12.23
CA TRP A 173 -2.03 27.69 -11.64
C TRP A 173 -1.02 27.19 -12.69
N GLU A 174 0.27 27.45 -12.47
CA GLU A 174 1.33 26.82 -13.26
C GLU A 174 1.45 25.33 -12.89
N VAL A 175 1.05 24.46 -13.81
CA VAL A 175 1.13 23.00 -13.65
C VAL A 175 1.95 22.36 -14.76
N THR A 176 2.56 21.21 -14.48
CA THR A 176 3.19 20.39 -15.52
C THR A 176 2.17 19.36 -16.03
N PRO A 177 1.79 19.40 -17.32
CA PRO A 177 0.84 18.42 -17.88
C PRO A 177 1.32 16.97 -17.67
N GLY A 178 0.38 16.09 -17.30
CA GLY A 178 0.67 14.67 -17.07
C GLY A 178 1.41 14.35 -15.78
N THR A 179 1.53 15.30 -14.85
CA THR A 179 2.12 15.07 -13.52
C THR A 179 1.06 15.11 -12.43
N LEU A 180 1.31 14.35 -11.36
CA LEU A 180 0.50 14.36 -10.15
C LEU A 180 1.26 15.05 -9.03
N ARG A 181 0.59 15.96 -8.32
CA ARG A 181 1.13 16.52 -7.07
C ARG A 181 0.68 15.63 -5.91
N VAL A 182 1.57 14.76 -5.44
CA VAL A 182 1.33 13.93 -4.25
C VAL A 182 1.42 14.83 -3.01
N ILE A 183 0.31 14.98 -2.29
CA ILE A 183 0.22 15.77 -1.05
C ILE A 183 0.23 14.89 0.20
N GLU A 184 -0.06 13.60 0.07
CA GLU A 184 0.05 12.61 1.13
C GLU A 184 0.44 11.25 0.54
N SER A 185 1.40 10.56 1.16
CA SER A 185 1.72 9.17 0.83
C SER A 185 2.20 8.45 2.09
N ARG A 186 1.30 7.69 2.72
CA ARG A 186 1.57 6.93 3.95
C ARG A 186 1.40 5.44 3.72
N PRO A 187 2.49 4.65 3.78
CA PRO A 187 2.40 3.20 3.84
C PRO A 187 2.32 2.70 5.28
N GLU A 188 1.57 1.63 5.49
CA GLU A 188 1.62 0.77 6.66
C GLU A 188 1.93 -0.65 6.18
N ILE A 189 2.88 -1.31 6.81
CA ILE A 189 3.33 -2.65 6.41
C ILE A 189 3.23 -3.57 7.62
N VAL A 190 2.50 -4.67 7.45
CA VAL A 190 2.35 -5.73 8.44
C VAL A 190 3.13 -6.96 7.97
N ASN A 191 3.76 -7.66 8.92
CA ASN A 191 4.71 -8.73 8.67
C ASN A 191 5.95 -8.24 7.88
N ALA A 192 6.59 -7.21 8.44
CA ALA A 192 7.88 -6.68 8.00
C ALA A 192 8.74 -6.47 9.25
N GLY A 193 9.80 -7.26 9.39
CA GLY A 193 10.69 -7.21 10.55
C GLY A 193 11.34 -5.84 10.71
N CYS A 194 11.40 -5.36 11.97
CA CYS A 194 11.90 -4.02 12.32
C CYS A 194 13.43 -3.93 12.44
N ASP A 195 14.14 -5.06 12.47
CA ASP A 195 15.51 -5.13 13.00
C ASP A 195 16.60 -4.70 12.02
N THR A 196 16.28 -4.41 10.75
CA THR A 196 17.29 -4.11 9.72
C THR A 196 16.88 -2.93 8.83
N ALA A 197 17.60 -1.80 8.97
CA ALA A 197 17.44 -0.62 8.11
C ALA A 197 18.31 -0.71 6.85
N ASP A 198 18.10 -1.73 6.02
CA ASP A 198 18.86 -1.98 4.77
C ASP A 198 18.09 -1.62 3.49
N GLY A 199 16.88 -1.04 3.64
CA GLY A 199 16.01 -0.67 2.53
C GLY A 199 15.17 -1.82 1.97
N PHE A 200 15.14 -2.98 2.66
CA PHE A 200 14.28 -4.11 2.29
C PHE A 200 13.21 -4.39 3.35
N ILE A 201 12.08 -4.93 2.88
CA ILE A 201 11.11 -5.60 3.73
C ILE A 201 11.65 -6.99 4.06
N HIS A 202 11.63 -7.35 5.33
CA HIS A 202 12.04 -8.67 5.84
C HIS A 202 10.80 -9.41 6.37
N PRO A 203 10.12 -10.21 5.55
CA PRO A 203 8.96 -10.97 6.00
C PRO A 203 9.37 -11.99 7.05
N VAL A 204 8.52 -12.21 8.04
CA VAL A 204 8.66 -13.31 8.99
C VAL A 204 7.92 -14.52 8.45
N PHE A 205 8.62 -15.63 8.31
CA PHE A 205 8.05 -16.91 7.90
C PHE A 205 7.69 -17.77 9.12
N PRO A 206 6.71 -18.68 9.01
CA PRO A 206 6.38 -19.61 10.09
C PRO A 206 7.60 -20.38 10.63
N SER A 207 8.55 -20.76 9.77
CA SER A 207 9.81 -21.41 10.18
C SER A 207 10.70 -20.54 11.07
N ASP A 208 10.67 -19.21 10.91
CA ASP A 208 11.51 -18.27 11.67
C ASP A 208 11.03 -18.14 13.13
N LEU A 209 9.77 -18.50 13.38
CA LEU A 209 9.13 -18.49 14.68
C LEU A 209 9.32 -19.80 15.45
N LEU A 210 9.78 -20.87 14.79
CA LEU A 210 10.03 -22.16 15.45
C LEU A 210 11.09 -21.98 16.56
N GLY A 211 10.71 -22.28 17.80
CA GLY A 211 11.57 -22.13 18.96
C GLY A 211 11.68 -20.70 19.53
N ARG A 212 10.94 -19.74 18.97
CA ARG A 212 10.75 -18.41 19.58
C ARG A 212 9.50 -18.43 20.46
N THR A 213 9.54 -17.73 21.59
CA THR A 213 8.31 -17.40 22.33
C THR A 213 7.55 -16.38 21.48
N PRO A 214 6.28 -16.63 21.10
CA PRO A 214 5.47 -15.61 20.46
C PRO A 214 5.51 -14.35 21.33
N SER A 215 5.82 -13.19 20.72
CA SER A 215 5.42 -11.93 21.34
C SER A 215 3.91 -12.05 21.63
N PRO A 216 3.38 -11.60 22.78
CA PRO A 216 1.95 -11.59 23.00
C PRO A 216 1.31 -10.83 21.84
N ALA A 217 0.80 -11.59 20.87
CA ALA A 217 0.32 -11.07 19.62
C ALA A 217 -0.87 -10.18 19.92
N VAL A 218 -0.94 -9.09 19.18
CA VAL A 218 -1.90 -8.01 19.34
C VAL A 218 -3.31 -8.55 19.16
N THR A 219 -3.91 -9.03 20.25
CA THR A 219 -5.32 -9.45 20.27
C THR A 219 -6.16 -8.27 19.80
N GLY A 220 -6.88 -8.43 18.70
CA GLY A 220 -7.74 -7.39 18.13
C GLY A 220 -7.12 -6.52 17.04
N PHE A 221 -5.91 -6.82 16.54
CA PHE A 221 -5.40 -6.18 15.33
C PHE A 221 -5.80 -6.96 14.07
N ASP A 222 -6.78 -6.43 13.32
CA ASP A 222 -7.09 -6.91 11.98
C ASP A 222 -6.28 -6.11 10.94
N PRO A 223 -5.33 -6.75 10.24
CA PRO A 223 -4.51 -6.09 9.21
C PRO A 223 -5.31 -5.72 7.95
N TYR A 224 -6.55 -6.22 7.81
CA TYR A 224 -7.43 -5.96 6.68
C TYR A 224 -8.54 -4.95 6.99
N ASP A 225 -8.61 -4.43 8.22
CA ASP A 225 -9.54 -3.38 8.62
C ASP A 225 -9.16 -2.04 7.97
N LEU A 226 -9.99 -1.60 7.02
CA LEU A 226 -9.84 -0.34 6.30
C LEU A 226 -10.44 0.86 7.06
N ASP A 227 -11.27 0.64 8.08
CA ASP A 227 -11.84 1.72 8.88
C ASP A 227 -10.85 2.23 9.93
N ARG A 228 -9.86 1.40 10.28
CA ARG A 228 -8.77 1.80 11.18
C ARG A 228 -7.92 2.91 10.57
N GLU A 229 -7.53 3.87 11.40
CA GLU A 229 -6.52 4.87 11.02
C GLU A 229 -5.11 4.28 11.01
N ILE A 230 -4.31 4.73 10.04
CA ILE A 230 -2.86 4.51 10.08
C ILE A 230 -2.29 5.52 11.08
N PRO A 231 -1.63 5.08 12.16
CA PRO A 231 -1.05 5.99 13.15
C PRO A 231 -0.09 6.98 12.49
N ASP A 232 -0.03 8.21 13.01
CA ASP A 232 1.03 9.13 12.60
C ASP A 232 2.40 8.52 12.94
N ALA A 233 3.38 8.78 12.06
CA ALA A 233 4.76 8.45 12.38
C ALA A 233 5.10 9.16 13.70
N PRO A 234 5.72 8.47 14.69
CA PRO A 234 6.15 9.13 15.90
C PRO A 234 7.04 10.32 15.52
N ASP A 235 6.76 11.49 16.10
CA ASP A 235 7.54 12.69 15.89
C ASP A 235 9.03 12.33 16.00
N ALA A 236 9.80 12.62 14.95
CA ALA A 236 11.24 12.50 15.04
C ALA A 236 11.70 13.36 16.23
N PRO A 237 12.53 12.83 17.16
CA PRO A 237 13.04 13.65 18.24
C PRO A 237 13.74 14.87 17.64
N ARG A 238 13.32 16.05 18.11
CA ARG A 238 13.87 17.35 17.69
C ARG A 238 15.36 17.47 18.02
#